data_AF-A0A2H1EIL2-F1
#
_entry.id   AF-A0A2H1EIL2-F1
#
_cell.length_a   1.000
_cell.length_b   1.000
_cell.length_c   1.000
_cell.angle_alpha   90.00
_cell.angle_beta   90.00
_cell.angle_gamma   90.00
#
_symmetry.space_group_name_H-M   'P 1'
#
loop_
_entity.id
_entity.type
_entity.pdbx_description
1 polymer ?
#
loop_
_entity_poly.entity_id
_entity_poly.type
_entity_poly.pdbx_seq_one_letter_code
_entity_poly.pdbx_strand_id
1 'polypeptide(L)'
;MKLFGNKTVICKMCNKETSHKNKPKSEWNVEGPLCGDCYVIQMKKFYEQSLRQKCVTCGIEKDVPDLWEPRYQWDMTGLLCKSCFDKKDIEYKNRRENCSVCGKKLGMIRYNPKTKWVLDGQLCRECWDSHKAKLG
;
A
#
# COMPACT_ATOMS: atom_id res chain seq x y z
N MET A 1 28.52 -54.53 11.87
CA MET A 1 28.27 -53.46 10.87
C MET A 1 27.49 -52.33 11.54
N LYS A 2 28.10 -51.16 11.77
CA LYS A 2 27.39 -49.97 12.29
C LYS A 2 26.82 -49.20 11.10
N LEU A 3 25.56 -49.44 10.75
CA LEU A 3 25.02 -49.06 9.44
C LEU A 3 24.39 -47.68 9.32
N PHE A 4 24.15 -46.92 10.40
CA PHE A 4 23.65 -45.54 10.26
C PHE A 4 24.19 -44.65 11.40
N GLY A 5 25.41 -44.13 11.22
CA GLY A 5 25.83 -42.96 11.99
C GLY A 5 25.04 -41.77 11.49
N ASN A 6 23.94 -41.41 12.16
CA ASN A 6 23.25 -40.16 11.90
C ASN A 6 24.26 -39.03 12.02
N LYS A 7 24.66 -38.41 10.90
CA LYS A 7 25.47 -37.19 10.93
C LYS A 7 24.63 -36.15 11.66
N THR A 8 24.98 -35.86 12.91
CA THR A 8 24.37 -34.79 13.68
C THR A 8 24.66 -33.48 12.98
N VAL A 9 23.61 -32.73 12.67
CA VAL A 9 23.71 -31.44 12.01
C VAL A 9 23.34 -30.39 13.04
N ILE A 10 24.11 -29.32 13.12
CA ILE A 10 23.90 -28.23 14.07
C ILE A 10 22.98 -27.19 13.41
N CYS A 11 21.86 -26.88 14.06
CA CYS A 11 20.97 -25.81 13.62
C CYS A 11 21.68 -24.45 13.69
N LYS A 12 21.66 -23.67 12.60
CA LYS A 12 22.34 -22.36 12.55
C LYS A 12 21.78 -21.33 13.55
N MET A 13 20.50 -21.41 13.89
CA MET A 13 19.85 -20.42 14.75
C MET A 13 19.95 -20.72 16.24
N CYS A 14 19.80 -21.98 16.65
CA CYS A 14 19.77 -22.37 18.06
C CYS A 14 20.94 -23.25 18.48
N ASN A 15 21.84 -23.60 17.56
CA ASN A 15 22.99 -24.49 17.76
C ASN A 15 22.63 -25.89 18.30
N LYS A 16 21.36 -26.29 18.23
CA LYS A 16 20.90 -27.61 18.65
C LYS A 16 21.32 -28.66 17.62
N GLU A 17 21.88 -29.77 18.09
CA GLU A 17 22.09 -30.96 17.26
C GLU A 17 20.75 -31.56 16.85
N THR A 18 20.61 -31.85 15.56
CA THR A 18 19.40 -32.46 15.02
C THR A 18 19.76 -33.51 13.96
N SER A 19 18.95 -34.57 13.92
CA SER A 19 19.00 -35.61 12.88
C SER A 19 18.30 -35.17 11.59
N HIS A 20 17.32 -34.25 11.69
CA HIS A 20 16.53 -33.78 10.55
C HIS A 20 16.76 -32.28 10.33
N LYS A 21 17.15 -31.92 9.11
CA LYS A 21 17.46 -30.54 8.72
C LYS A 21 16.46 -30.02 7.70
N ASN A 22 16.09 -28.75 7.83
CA ASN A 22 15.36 -28.00 6.83
C ASN A 22 16.30 -26.99 6.17
N LYS A 23 16.21 -26.87 4.84
CA LYS A 23 16.94 -25.85 4.08
C LYS A 23 16.11 -24.56 4.08
N PRO A 24 16.63 -23.43 4.58
CA PRO A 24 15.95 -22.14 4.47
C PRO A 24 15.62 -21.79 3.02
N LYS A 25 14.52 -21.06 2.81
CA LYS A 25 14.23 -20.47 1.51
C LYS A 25 15.26 -19.38 1.19
N SER A 26 15.57 -19.21 -0.09
CA SER A 26 16.60 -18.25 -0.57
C SER A 26 16.32 -16.83 -0.11
N GLU A 27 15.05 -16.42 -0.14
CA GLU A 27 14.57 -15.10 0.23
C GLU A 27 14.70 -14.79 1.73
N TRP A 28 14.98 -15.78 2.58
CA TRP A 28 15.14 -15.57 4.02
C TRP A 28 16.53 -15.08 4.41
N ASN A 29 17.52 -15.10 3.51
CA ASN A 29 18.91 -14.72 3.77
C ASN A 29 19.54 -15.43 4.99
N VAL A 30 19.17 -16.70 5.23
CA VAL A 30 19.74 -17.53 6.30
C VAL A 30 20.64 -18.60 5.68
N GLU A 31 21.93 -18.51 5.94
CA GLU A 31 22.93 -19.48 5.49
C GLU A 31 23.15 -20.58 6.53
N GLY A 32 22.66 -21.79 6.23
CA GLY A 32 22.88 -22.98 7.03
C GLY A 32 21.59 -23.75 7.33
N PRO A 33 21.72 -24.99 7.82
CA PRO A 33 20.56 -25.83 8.12
C PRO A 33 19.82 -25.34 9.37
N LEU A 34 18.49 -25.46 9.37
CA LEU A 34 17.64 -25.19 10.53
C LEU A 34 16.99 -26.47 11.05
N CYS A 35 16.82 -26.58 12.38
CA CYS A 35 15.92 -27.57 12.96
C CYS A 35 14.45 -27.23 12.64
N GLY A 36 13.53 -28.16 12.87
CA GLY A 36 12.09 -27.97 12.62
C GLY A 36 11.52 -26.72 13.28
N ASP A 37 11.80 -26.52 14.57
CA ASP A 37 11.27 -25.39 15.34
C ASP A 37 11.77 -24.04 14.78
N CYS A 38 13.09 -23.92 14.55
CA CYS A 38 13.67 -22.69 13.99
C CYS A 38 13.19 -22.41 12.56
N TYR A 39 12.95 -23.45 11.75
CA TYR A 39 12.38 -23.29 10.42
C TYR A 39 10.96 -22.73 10.48
N VAL A 40 10.09 -23.26 11.34
CA VAL A 40 8.71 -22.76 11.50
C VAL A 40 8.68 -21.33 12.03
N ILE A 41 9.55 -21.00 12.99
CA ILE A 41 9.68 -19.63 13.51
C ILE A 41 10.12 -18.67 12.41
N GLN A 42 11.14 -19.04 11.62
CA GLN A 42 11.63 -18.20 10.54
C GLN A 42 10.57 -18.02 9.43
N MET A 43 9.84 -19.09 9.10
CA MET A 43 8.74 -19.05 8.16
C MET A 43 7.65 -18.07 8.60
N LYS A 44 7.23 -18.13 9.88
CA LYS A 44 6.23 -17.21 10.44
C LYS A 44 6.71 -15.76 10.37
N LYS A 45 7.96 -15.48 10.77
CA LYS A 45 8.54 -14.14 10.70
C LYS A 45 8.54 -13.58 9.28
N PHE A 46 8.95 -14.38 8.30
CA PHE A 46 8.98 -13.93 6.91
C PHE A 46 7.56 -13.72 6.37
N TYR A 47 6.61 -14.60 6.71
CA TYR A 47 5.21 -14.45 6.35
C TYR A 47 4.61 -13.17 6.96
N GLU A 48 4.82 -12.92 8.25
CA GLU A 48 4.37 -11.69 8.94
C GLU A 48 5.00 -10.42 8.34
N GLN A 49 6.30 -10.46 7.99
CA GLN A 49 6.95 -9.36 7.28
C GLN A 49 6.37 -9.14 5.87
N SER A 50 6.04 -10.22 5.16
CA SER A 50 5.41 -10.13 3.84
C SER A 50 3.97 -9.60 3.90
N LEU A 51 3.32 -9.71 5.05
CA LEU A 51 2.01 -9.13 5.32
C LEU A 51 2.09 -7.65 5.67
N ARG A 52 3.28 -7.04 5.79
CA ARG A 52 3.42 -5.61 6.06
C ARG A 52 3.73 -4.83 4.80
N GLN A 53 3.01 -3.74 4.59
CA GLN A 53 3.24 -2.82 3.50
C GLN A 53 3.22 -1.37 4.00
N LYS A 54 3.86 -0.49 3.23
CA LYS A 54 3.88 0.94 3.53
C LYS A 54 2.72 1.62 2.82
N CYS A 55 2.06 2.53 3.53
CA CYS A 55 1.13 3.46 2.92
C CYS A 55 1.86 4.27 1.83
N VAL A 56 1.36 4.26 0.60
CA VAL A 56 2.02 4.98 -0.51
C VAL A 56 1.98 6.51 -0.35
N THR A 57 1.10 7.05 0.51
CA THR A 57 1.03 8.51 0.77
C THR A 57 1.94 8.96 1.91
N CYS A 58 1.94 8.27 3.05
CA CYS A 58 2.65 8.73 4.25
C CYS A 58 3.80 7.80 4.69
N GLY A 59 3.99 6.66 4.04
CA GLY A 59 5.06 5.72 4.31
C GLY A 59 4.89 4.89 5.58
N ILE A 60 3.82 5.08 6.36
CA ILE A 60 3.58 4.29 7.57
C ILE A 60 3.44 2.81 7.22
N GLU A 61 4.18 1.96 7.93
CA GLU A 61 4.12 0.52 7.76
C GLU A 61 2.99 -0.06 8.62
N LYS A 62 2.13 -0.85 7.99
CA LYS A 62 1.03 -1.56 8.66
C LYS A 62 0.86 -2.94 8.04
N ASP A 63 0.15 -3.80 8.75
CA ASP A 63 -0.32 -5.06 8.18
C ASP A 63 -1.29 -4.76 7.02
N VAL A 64 -1.19 -5.50 5.91
CA VAL A 64 -1.96 -5.32 4.68
C VAL A 64 -3.47 -5.27 4.92
N PRO A 65 -4.06 -6.09 5.82
CA PRO A 65 -5.49 -5.98 6.14
C PRO A 65 -5.91 -4.63 6.77
N ASP A 66 -4.98 -3.87 7.36
CA ASP A 66 -5.22 -2.54 7.93
C ASP A 66 -5.00 -1.40 6.92
N LEU A 67 -4.64 -1.75 5.67
CA LEU A 67 -4.49 -0.84 4.56
C LEU A 67 -5.67 -0.94 3.60
N TRP A 68 -5.89 0.13 2.85
CA TRP A 68 -7.05 0.36 2.02
C TRP A 68 -6.62 0.53 0.57
N GLU A 69 -7.33 -0.15 -0.33
CA GLU A 69 -7.16 0.05 -1.76
C GLU A 69 -7.69 1.44 -2.17
N PRO A 70 -6.94 2.21 -2.97
CA PRO A 70 -7.42 3.48 -3.50
C PRO A 70 -8.62 3.25 -4.41
N ARG A 71 -9.50 4.25 -4.51
CA ARG A 71 -10.61 4.19 -5.47
C ARG A 71 -10.06 4.21 -6.90
N TYR A 72 -10.72 3.49 -7.82
CA TYR A 72 -10.30 3.46 -9.22
C TYR A 72 -10.20 4.85 -9.87
N GLN A 73 -11.03 5.81 -9.45
CA GLN A 73 -11.02 7.18 -9.98
C GLN A 73 -9.81 8.02 -9.56
N TRP A 74 -8.99 7.52 -8.63
CA TRP A 74 -7.85 8.28 -8.09
C TRP A 74 -6.54 8.04 -8.83
N ASP A 75 -6.54 7.16 -9.85
CA ASP A 75 -5.39 6.82 -10.69
C ASP A 75 -4.11 6.63 -9.87
N MET A 76 -4.19 5.71 -8.90
CA MET A 76 -3.18 5.55 -7.87
C MET A 76 -2.91 4.08 -7.61
N THR A 77 -1.63 3.72 -7.54
CA THR A 77 -1.18 2.35 -7.28
C THR A 77 -0.59 2.25 -5.87
N GLY A 78 -0.87 1.15 -5.19
CA GLY A 78 -0.42 0.88 -3.82
C GLY A 78 -1.53 1.08 -2.78
N LEU A 79 -1.26 0.70 -1.53
CA LEU A 79 -2.25 0.73 -0.45
C LEU A 79 -2.12 1.97 0.44
N LEU A 80 -3.24 2.39 1.03
CA LEU A 80 -3.35 3.57 1.88
C LEU A 80 -3.64 3.17 3.32
N CYS A 81 -3.04 3.84 4.30
CA CYS A 81 -3.57 3.74 5.67
C CYS A 81 -4.93 4.46 5.74
N LYS A 82 -5.79 4.02 6.67
CA LYS A 82 -7.16 4.55 6.81
C LYS A 82 -7.22 6.08 6.87
N SER A 83 -6.33 6.73 7.62
CA SER A 83 -6.31 8.20 7.71
C SER A 83 -5.98 8.89 6.38
N CYS A 84 -5.05 8.35 5.60
CA CYS A 84 -4.74 8.86 4.26
C CYS A 84 -5.90 8.61 3.28
N PHE A 85 -6.53 7.43 3.36
CA PHE A 85 -7.72 7.12 2.56
C PHE A 85 -8.86 8.10 2.86
N ASP A 86 -9.24 8.25 4.13
CA ASP A 86 -10.35 9.11 4.54
C ASP A 86 -10.10 10.58 4.16
N LYS A 87 -8.88 11.08 4.36
CA LYS A 87 -8.50 12.44 3.96
C LYS A 87 -8.66 12.64 2.45
N LYS A 88 -8.16 11.70 1.65
CA LYS A 88 -8.26 11.76 0.19
C LYS A 88 -9.69 11.60 -0.30
N ASP A 89 -10.50 10.79 0.39
CA ASP A 89 -11.92 10.61 0.09
C ASP A 89 -12.74 11.88 0.33
N ILE A 90 -12.48 12.56 1.44
CA ILE A 90 -13.10 13.85 1.76
C ILE A 90 -12.69 14.90 0.71
N GLU A 91 -11.41 14.97 0.35
CA GLU A 91 -10.92 15.90 -0.68
C GLU A 91 -11.59 15.62 -2.04
N TYR A 92 -11.66 14.35 -2.43
CA TYR A 92 -12.28 13.94 -3.69
C TYR A 92 -13.77 14.28 -3.73
N LYS A 93 -14.52 14.00 -2.66
CA LYS A 93 -15.93 14.38 -2.52
C LYS A 93 -16.12 15.89 -2.60
N ASN A 94 -15.32 16.65 -1.85
CA ASN A 94 -15.36 18.11 -1.87
C ASN A 94 -15.10 18.67 -3.28
N ARG A 95 -14.13 18.11 -4.01
CA ARG A 95 -13.82 18.51 -5.40
C ARG A 95 -14.97 18.19 -6.37
N ARG A 96 -15.77 17.16 -6.10
CA ARG A 96 -16.94 16.81 -6.92
C ARG A 96 -18.20 17.60 -6.59
N GLU A 97 -18.31 18.07 -5.35
CA GLU A 97 -19.49 18.78 -4.86
C GLU A 97 -19.36 20.30 -4.93
N ASN A 98 -18.14 20.83 -4.95
CA ASN A 98 -17.89 22.26 -4.90
C ASN A 98 -17.15 22.76 -6.14
N CYS A 99 -17.34 24.04 -6.46
CA CYS A 99 -16.63 24.71 -7.52
C CYS A 99 -15.14 24.76 -7.21
N SER A 100 -14.29 24.31 -8.14
CA SER A 100 -12.83 24.28 -7.98
C SER A 100 -12.20 25.67 -7.77
N VAL A 101 -12.91 26.74 -8.12
CA VAL A 101 -12.38 28.13 -8.04
C VAL A 101 -12.90 28.86 -6.81
N CYS A 102 -14.22 28.90 -6.61
CA CYS A 102 -14.82 29.69 -5.53
C CYS A 102 -15.30 28.86 -4.34
N GLY A 103 -15.21 27.53 -4.40
CA GLY A 103 -15.67 26.63 -3.33
C GLY A 103 -17.18 26.54 -3.14
N LYS A 104 -17.99 27.27 -3.95
CA LYS A 104 -19.45 27.22 -3.90
C LYS A 104 -19.95 25.81 -4.22
N LYS A 105 -20.90 25.31 -3.43
CA LYS A 105 -21.58 24.02 -3.70
C LYS A 105 -22.25 24.04 -5.08
N LEU A 106 -21.94 23.05 -5.90
CA LEU A 106 -22.44 22.89 -7.25
C LEU A 106 -23.85 22.28 -7.23
N GLY A 107 -24.72 22.82 -8.07
CA GLY A 107 -26.07 22.29 -8.30
C GLY A 107 -26.08 21.17 -9.33
N MET A 108 -27.26 20.93 -9.93
CA MET A 108 -27.41 19.98 -11.04
C MET A 108 -26.62 20.41 -12.29
N ILE A 109 -26.55 21.71 -12.56
CA ILE A 109 -25.81 22.25 -13.69
C ILE A 109 -24.37 22.57 -13.24
N ARG A 110 -23.41 21.96 -13.92
CA ARG A 110 -21.97 22.06 -13.63
C ARG A 110 -21.21 22.21 -14.93
N TYR A 111 -20.09 22.92 -14.88
CA TYR A 111 -19.33 23.25 -16.08
C TYR A 111 -17.93 22.66 -16.00
N ASN A 112 -17.48 22.03 -17.07
CA ASN A 112 -16.10 21.57 -17.17
C ASN A 112 -15.22 22.73 -17.69
N PRO A 113 -14.03 22.94 -17.11
CA PRO A 113 -13.06 23.88 -17.66
C PRO A 113 -12.63 23.47 -19.07
N LYS A 114 -12.29 24.45 -19.92
CA LYS A 114 -11.68 24.14 -21.23
C LYS A 114 -10.30 23.52 -21.01
N THR A 115 -9.87 22.61 -21.89
CA THR A 115 -8.56 21.93 -21.81
C THR A 115 -7.39 22.91 -21.67
N LYS A 116 -7.45 24.07 -22.35
CA LYS A 116 -6.42 25.12 -22.29
C LYS A 116 -6.31 25.85 -20.94
N TRP A 117 -7.27 25.70 -20.04
CA TRP A 117 -7.29 26.41 -18.76
C TRP A 117 -6.49 25.72 -17.65
N VAL A 118 -5.98 24.50 -17.88
CA VAL A 118 -5.14 23.73 -16.92
C VAL A 118 -5.72 23.77 -15.50
N LEU A 119 -7.01 23.45 -15.40
CA LEU A 119 -7.77 23.51 -14.17
C LEU A 119 -8.50 22.18 -13.96
N ASP A 120 -8.34 21.61 -12.77
CA ASP A 120 -8.98 20.36 -12.40
C ASP A 120 -10.31 20.57 -11.67
N GLY A 121 -11.26 19.66 -11.90
CA GLY A 121 -12.58 19.67 -11.26
C GLY A 121 -13.62 20.51 -12.00
N GLN A 122 -14.75 20.76 -11.33
CA GLN A 122 -15.93 21.36 -11.95
C GLN A 122 -16.15 22.81 -11.50
N LEU A 123 -16.78 23.60 -12.35
CA LEU A 123 -17.04 25.02 -12.13
C LEU A 123 -18.54 25.31 -12.00
N CYS A 124 -18.85 26.34 -11.20
CA CYS A 124 -20.14 27.00 -11.27
C CYS A 124 -20.21 27.88 -12.53
N ARG A 125 -21.42 28.32 -12.88
CA ARG A 125 -21.65 29.16 -14.07
C ARG A 125 -20.81 30.44 -14.05
N GLU A 126 -20.84 31.16 -12.93
CA GLU A 126 -20.14 32.43 -12.73
C GLU A 126 -18.63 32.29 -12.94
N CYS A 127 -18.00 31.27 -12.35
CA CYS A 127 -16.56 31.03 -12.51
C CYS A 127 -16.19 30.60 -13.92
N TRP A 128 -17.05 29.82 -14.60
CA TRP A 128 -16.83 29.40 -15.97
C TRP A 128 -16.91 30.59 -16.95
N ASP A 129 -17.95 31.43 -16.82
CA ASP A 129 -18.13 32.62 -17.64
C ASP A 129 -16.98 33.62 -17.41
N SER A 130 -16.55 33.80 -16.16
CA SER A 130 -15.41 34.65 -15.83
C SER A 130 -14.10 34.16 -16.44
N HIS A 131 -13.81 32.86 -16.37
CA HIS A 131 -12.63 32.27 -17.01
C HIS A 131 -12.71 32.39 -18.54
N LYS A 132 -13.91 32.18 -19.11
CA LYS A 132 -14.14 32.35 -20.55
C LYS A 132 -13.97 33.79 -21.00
N ALA A 133 -14.30 34.79 -20.19
CA ALA A 133 -14.05 36.19 -20.56
C ALA A 133 -12.55 36.52 -20.55
N LYS A 134 -11.80 35.97 -19.59
CA LYS A 134 -10.36 36.25 -19.42
C LYS A 134 -9.45 35.48 -20.38
N LEU A 135 -9.78 34.22 -20.65
CA LEU A 135 -8.94 33.25 -21.37
C LEU A 135 -9.64 32.70 -22.63
N GLY A 136 -10.70 33.39 -23.06
CA GLY A 136 -11.73 32.98 -24.02
C GLY A 136 -11.21 32.41 -25.30
#